data_AF-A0AAF0ZW89-F1
#
_entry.id   AF-A0AAF0ZW89-F1
#
_cell.length_a   1.000
_cell.length_b   1.000
_cell.length_c   1.000
_cell.angle_alpha   90.00
_cell.angle_beta   90.00
_cell.angle_gamma   90.00
#
_symmetry.space_group_name_H-M   'P 1'
#
loop_
_entity.id
_entity.type
_entity.pdbx_description
1 polymer ?
#
loop_
_entity_poly.entity_id
_entity_poly.type
_entity_poly.pdbx_seq_one_letter_code
_entity_poly.pdbx_strand_id
1 'polypeptide(L)' 'MLKKRVGDPTSIVPLEGLGVKKNLSYEEVSIEILDRQVKKLRNKEVASVKVLSRNQLVEGATWEAEANMMS' A
#
# COMPACT_ATOMS: atom_id res chain seq x y z
N MET A 1 5.84 17.80 -38.54
CA MET A 1 7.25 17.99 -38.15
C MET A 1 7.28 18.54 -36.72
N LEU A 2 7.57 17.69 -35.74
CA LEU A 2 7.48 18.02 -34.30
C LEU A 2 8.65 18.92 -33.88
N LYS A 3 8.35 20.10 -33.33
CA LYS A 3 9.34 20.98 -32.71
C LYS A 3 9.73 20.41 -31.34
N LYS A 4 11.02 20.15 -31.14
CA LYS A 4 11.62 19.72 -29.88
C LYS A 4 11.47 20.87 -28.87
N ARG A 5 10.58 20.74 -27.88
CA ARG A 5 10.56 21.68 -26.76
C ARG A 5 11.77 21.37 -25.87
N VAL A 6 12.58 22.39 -25.62
CA VAL A 6 13.60 22.36 -24.56
C VAL A 6 12.85 22.58 -23.26
N GLY A 7 12.87 21.59 -22.36
CA GLY A 7 12.27 21.72 -21.04
C GLY A 7 13.01 22.79 -20.25
N ASP A 8 12.28 23.70 -19.62
CA ASP A 8 12.85 24.76 -18.80
C ASP A 8 13.43 24.15 -17.52
N PRO A 9 14.75 24.25 -17.27
CA PRO A 9 15.40 23.64 -16.09
C PRO A 9 14.89 24.23 -14.76
N THR A 10 14.25 25.40 -14.80
CA THR A 10 13.64 26.06 -13.65
C THR A 10 12.39 25.35 -13.13
N SER A 11 11.85 24.38 -13.87
CA SER A 11 10.66 23.61 -13.47
C SER A 11 10.94 22.49 -12.46
N ILE A 12 12.21 22.23 -12.15
CA ILE A 12 12.61 21.24 -11.16
C ILE A 12 12.45 21.88 -9.78
N VAL A 13 11.26 21.70 -9.18
CA VAL A 13 11.01 22.11 -7.79
C VAL A 13 11.79 21.14 -6.87
N PRO A 14 12.74 21.64 -6.06
CA PRO A 14 13.47 20.80 -5.12
C PRO A 14 12.51 20.22 -4.07
N LEU A 15 12.49 18.90 -3.94
CA LEU A 15 11.62 18.23 -2.96
C LEU A 15 12.01 18.62 -1.53
N GLU A 16 13.24 19.07 -1.31
CA GLU A 16 13.77 19.51 0.00
C GLU A 16 13.02 20.72 0.58
N GLY A 17 12.38 21.55 -0.25
CA GLY A 17 11.60 22.72 0.18
C GLY A 17 10.09 22.44 0.31
N LEU A 18 9.62 21.31 -0.23
CA LEU A 18 8.25 20.85 -0.06
C LEU A 18 8.20 20.15 1.29
N GLY A 19 7.52 20.73 2.28
CA GLY A 19 7.43 20.20 3.65
C GLY A 19 6.69 18.85 3.72
N VAL A 20 7.25 17.80 3.13
CA VAL A 20 6.75 16.43 3.22
C VAL A 20 7.00 15.99 4.65
N LYS A 21 5.93 15.91 5.44
CA LYS A 21 6.01 15.36 6.79
C LYS A 21 6.61 13.95 6.71
N LYS A 22 7.64 13.69 7.49
CA LYS A 22 8.27 12.36 7.57
C LYS A 22 7.32 11.28 8.11
N ASN A 23 6.27 11.70 8.83
CA ASN A 23 5.30 10.83 9.50
C ASN A 23 3.93 10.92 8.81
N LEU A 24 3.86 10.61 7.53
CA LEU A 24 2.58 10.45 6.83
C LEU A 24 2.11 9.01 7.01
N SER A 25 1.03 8.80 7.74
CA SER A 25 0.30 7.53 7.79
C SER A 25 -0.84 7.57 6.79
N TYR A 26 -1.02 6.50 6.02
CA TYR A 26 -2.22 6.31 5.20
C TYR A 26 -3.26 5.52 5.99
N GLU A 27 -4.53 5.83 5.77
CA GLU A 27 -5.60 4.94 6.19
C GLU A 27 -5.55 3.70 5.29
N GLU A 28 -5.35 2.53 5.90
CA GLU A 28 -5.18 1.26 5.19
C GLU A 28 -6.56 0.75 4.76
N VAL A 29 -7.09 1.36 3.70
CA VAL A 29 -8.35 0.94 3.09
C VAL A 29 -8.08 -0.30 2.24
N SER A 30 -8.65 -1.42 2.66
CA SER A 30 -8.62 -2.68 1.93
C SER A 30 -9.38 -2.54 0.61
N ILE A 31 -8.73 -2.87 -0.50
CA ILE A 31 -9.37 -2.90 -1.82
C ILE A 31 -9.90 -4.29 -2.12
N GLU A 32 -9.07 -5.30 -1.88
CA GLU A 32 -9.34 -6.66 -2.32
C GLU A 32 -8.69 -7.69 -1.39
N ILE A 33 -9.38 -8.81 -1.20
CA ILE A 33 -8.83 -10.00 -0.55
C ILE A 33 -8.29 -10.91 -1.65
N LEU A 34 -6.97 -11.09 -1.67
CA LEU A 34 -6.27 -11.88 -2.68
C LEU A 34 -6.29 -13.38 -2.38
N ASP A 35 -6.26 -13.73 -1.09
CA ASP A 35 -6.21 -15.13 -0.66
C ASP A 35 -6.69 -15.28 0.80
N ARG A 36 -7.05 -16.50 1.18
CA ARG A 36 -7.45 -16.88 2.53
C ARG A 36 -6.80 -18.19 2.92
N GLN A 37 -6.20 -18.24 4.10
CA GLN A 37 -5.66 -19.48 4.65
C GLN A 37 -6.07 -19.66 6.11
N VAL A 38 -6.23 -20.93 6.49
CA VAL A 38 -6.46 -21.32 7.89
C VAL A 38 -5.30 -22.19 8.33
N LYS A 39 -4.55 -21.71 9.32
CA LYS A 39 -3.44 -22.45 9.93
C LYS A 39 -3.94 -23.16 11.18
N LYS A 40 -3.87 -24.49 11.16
CA LYS A 40 -4.14 -25.33 12.34
C LYS A 40 -2.88 -25.43 13.19
N LEU A 41 -2.96 -24.93 14.42
CA LEU A 41 -1.97 -25.09 15.46
C LEU A 41 -2.40 -26.25 16.39
N ARG A 42 -1.54 -26.60 17.35
CA ARG A 42 -1.77 -27.73 18.26
C ARG A 42 -3.10 -27.65 19.04
N ASN A 43 -3.58 -26.45 19.34
CA ASN A 43 -4.76 -26.22 20.18
C ASN A 43 -5.75 -25.19 19.61
N LYS A 44 -5.49 -24.61 18.43
CA LYS A 44 -6.34 -23.56 17.84
C LYS A 44 -6.18 -23.49 16.33
N GLU A 45 -7.19 -22.96 15.68
CA GLU A 45 -7.14 -22.59 14.26
C GLU A 45 -7.06 -21.07 14.14
N VAL A 46 -6.22 -20.58 13.24
CA VAL A 46 -6.05 -19.14 12.97
C VAL A 46 -6.31 -18.90 11.50
N ALA A 47 -7.33 -18.10 11.21
CA ALA A 47 -7.63 -17.66 9.86
C ALA A 47 -6.91 -16.33 9.55
N SER A 48 -6.27 -16.28 8.39
CA SER A 48 -5.61 -15.09 7.87
C SER A 48 -5.98 -14.87 6.42
N VAL A 49 -6.14 -13.61 6.05
CA VAL A 49 -6.50 -13.17 4.70
C VAL A 49 -5.39 -12.29 4.17
N LYS A 50 -5.06 -12.45 2.89
CA LYS A 50 -4.09 -11.62 2.20
C LYS A 50 -4.82 -10.43 1.61
N VAL A 51 -4.49 -9.23 2.05
CA VAL A 51 -5.22 -8.01 1.69
C VAL A 51 -4.34 -7.10 0.85
N LEU A 52 -4.91 -6.58 -0.24
CA LEU A 52 -4.31 -5.52 -1.04
C LEU A 52 -4.81 -4.16 -0.56
N SER A 53 -3.90 -3.30 -0.13
CA SER A 53 -4.19 -1.91 0.23
C SER A 53 -4.10 -0.99 -1.00
N ARG A 54 -4.89 0.09 -1.00
CA ARG A 54 -5.02 1.04 -2.12
C ARG A 54 -3.72 1.63 -2.64
N ASN A 55 -2.73 1.76 -1.78
CA ASN A 55 -1.47 2.42 -2.10
C ASN A 55 -0.30 1.43 -2.24
N GLN A 56 -0.57 0.11 -2.24
CA GLN A 56 0.45 -0.92 -2.32
C GLN A 56 0.33 -1.72 -3.63
N LEU A 57 1.49 -2.17 -4.13
CA LEU A 57 1.52 -3.16 -5.22
C LEU A 57 1.12 -4.54 -4.68
N VAL A 58 0.71 -5.45 -5.57
CA VAL A 58 0.31 -6.83 -5.21
C VAL A 58 1.42 -7.56 -4.44
N GLU A 59 2.69 -7.27 -4.72
CA GLU A 59 3.84 -7.80 -4.00
C GLU A 59 3.94 -7.29 -2.55
N GLY A 60 3.43 -6.08 -2.30
CA GLY A 60 3.36 -5.46 -0.98
C GLY A 60 2.14 -5.85 -0.14
N ALA A 61 1.28 -6.75 -0.63
CA ALA A 61 0.10 -7.20 0.08
C ALA A 61 0.44 -7.92 1.39
N THR A 62 -0.27 -7.58 2.46
CA THR A 62 -0.03 -8.05 3.83
C THR A 62 -0.99 -9.19 4.21
N TRP A 63 -0.60 -10.00 5.19
CA TRP A 63 -1.50 -11.00 5.78
C TRP A 63 -2.10 -10.45 7.07
N GLU A 64 -3.41 -10.32 7.10
CA GLU A 64 -4.15 -9.85 8.25
C GLU A 64 -4.99 -10.97 8.88
N ALA A 65 -5.25 -10.86 10.19
CA ALA A 65 -6.16 -11.77 10.85
C ALA A 65 -7.60 -11.46 10.38
N GLU A 66 -8.35 -12.48 9.99
CA GLU A 66 -9.73 -12.31 9.50
C GLU A 66 -10.64 -11.61 10.54
N ALA A 67 -10.36 -11.82 11.83
CA ALA A 67 -11.06 -11.17 12.93
C ALA A 67 -10.88 -9.63 12.97
N ASN A 68 -9.77 -9.10 12.45
CA ASN A 68 -9.53 -7.65 12.42
C ASN A 68 -10.41 -6.94 11.37
N MET A 69 -10.86 -7.68 10.34
CA MET A 69 -11.74 -7.15 9.29
C MET A 69 -13.22 -7.25 9.65
N MET A 70 -13.60 -8.09 10.61
CA MET A 70 -15.00 -8.32 11.00
C MET A 70 -15.47 -7.45 12.18
N SER A 71 -14.77 -6.35 12.48
CA SER A 71 -15.13 -5.41 13.57
C SER A 71 -15.95 -4.21 13.11
#